data_AF-A0A7J6SZX0-F1
#
_entry.id   AF-A0A7J6SZX0-F1
#
_cell.length_a   1.000
_cell.length_b   1.000
_cell.length_c   1.000
_cell.angle_alpha   90.00
_cell.angle_beta   90.00
_cell.angle_gamma   90.00
#
_symmetry.space_group_name_H-M   'P 1'
#
loop_
_entity.id
_entity.type
_entity.pdbx_description
1 polymer ?
#
loop_
_entity_poly.entity_id
_entity_poly.type
_entity_poly.pdbx_seq_one_letter_code
_entity_poly.pdbx_strand_id
1 'polypeptide(L)'
;MFDAASVGEELTKRGRAAAKKFVQSCLYEVSPEWYVAYVQEAERDGRRGLGALAQFASTDDLHLIIRVAARILLSDGSFRSSLVENVSAPAKIFGGINGQLLDLLSLFRSFLPPDSLTGDIQYTNYVFLGDYIGPGWCNLDTLALILSLKILYPNAITLLRGKHEADPSDRHFLRECEER
;
A
#
# COMPACT_ATOMS: atom_id res chain seq x y z
N MET A 1 17.17 -21.96 -36.33
CA MET A 1 17.57 -20.66 -35.76
C MET A 1 16.44 -20.22 -34.86
N PHE A 2 16.54 -20.48 -33.55
CA PHE A 2 15.52 -20.11 -32.58
C PHE A 2 15.67 -18.63 -32.26
N ASP A 3 14.66 -17.82 -32.61
CA ASP A 3 14.69 -16.38 -32.40
C ASP A 3 14.30 -16.05 -30.95
N ALA A 4 15.32 -15.76 -30.13
CA ALA A 4 15.19 -15.43 -28.72
C ALA A 4 14.32 -14.18 -28.46
N ALA A 5 14.16 -13.28 -29.45
CA ALA A 5 13.31 -12.10 -29.33
C ALA A 5 11.81 -12.47 -29.35
N SER A 6 11.42 -13.43 -30.21
CA SER A 6 10.04 -13.93 -30.31
C SER A 6 9.58 -14.67 -29.03
N VAL A 7 10.47 -15.48 -28.45
CA VAL A 7 10.22 -16.21 -27.19
C VAL A 7 10.16 -15.25 -26.01
N GLY A 8 10.98 -14.19 -26.00
CA GLY A 8 10.94 -13.13 -25.00
C GLY A 8 9.64 -12.33 -25.02
N GLU A 9 9.13 -11.96 -26.20
CA GLU A 9 7.83 -11.26 -26.33
C GLU A 9 6.64 -12.14 -25.94
N GLU A 10 6.68 -13.43 -26.27
CA GLU A 10 5.61 -14.37 -25.97
C GLU A 10 5.58 -14.76 -24.48
N LEU A 11 6.74 -14.87 -23.82
CA LEU A 11 6.87 -14.98 -22.36
C LEU A 11 6.43 -13.69 -21.65
N THR A 12 6.64 -12.52 -22.26
CA THR A 12 6.19 -11.23 -21.72
C THR A 12 4.67 -11.06 -21.88
N LYS A 13 4.09 -11.51 -22.99
CA LYS A 13 2.62 -11.53 -23.21
C LYS A 13 1.91 -12.56 -22.34
N ARG A 14 2.45 -13.78 -22.20
CA ARG A 14 1.95 -14.81 -21.27
C ARG A 14 2.16 -14.42 -19.81
N GLY A 15 3.28 -13.78 -19.48
CA GLY A 15 3.56 -13.24 -18.14
C GLY A 15 2.64 -12.08 -17.76
N ARG A 16 2.21 -11.25 -18.71
CA ARG A 16 1.20 -10.18 -18.48
C ARG A 16 -0.23 -10.71 -18.40
N ALA A 17 -0.59 -11.74 -19.18
CA ALA A 17 -1.91 -12.37 -19.10
C ALA A 17 -2.07 -13.23 -17.82
N ALA A 18 -1.01 -13.93 -17.40
CA ALA A 18 -0.97 -14.65 -16.12
C ALA A 18 -0.88 -13.68 -14.93
N ALA A 19 -0.15 -12.58 -15.05
CA ALA A 19 -0.19 -11.50 -14.06
C ALA A 19 -1.58 -10.86 -13.98
N LYS A 20 -2.30 -10.64 -15.11
CA LYS A 20 -3.69 -10.18 -15.08
C LYS A 20 -4.64 -11.16 -14.40
N LYS A 21 -4.44 -12.47 -14.62
CA LYS A 21 -5.28 -13.53 -14.03
C LYS A 21 -4.97 -13.80 -12.55
N PHE A 22 -3.74 -13.54 -12.10
CA PHE A 22 -3.31 -13.62 -10.70
C PHE A 22 -3.63 -12.34 -9.92
N VAL A 23 -3.44 -11.17 -10.55
CA VAL A 23 -3.88 -9.86 -10.04
C VAL A 23 -5.41 -9.81 -9.92
N GLN A 24 -6.18 -10.51 -10.76
CA GLN A 24 -7.63 -10.67 -10.59
C GLN A 24 -8.03 -11.46 -9.35
N SER A 25 -7.22 -12.41 -8.88
CA SER A 25 -7.48 -13.12 -7.61
C SER A 25 -7.24 -12.18 -6.42
N CYS A 26 -6.17 -11.39 -6.46
CA CYS A 26 -5.84 -10.41 -5.40
C CYS A 26 -6.77 -9.18 -5.38
N LEU A 27 -7.31 -8.78 -6.55
CA LEU A 27 -8.29 -7.69 -6.66
C LEU A 27 -9.66 -8.04 -6.05
N TYR A 28 -9.96 -9.32 -5.86
CA TYR A 28 -11.15 -9.75 -5.11
C TYR A 28 -10.94 -9.67 -3.59
N GLU A 29 -9.69 -9.73 -3.12
CA GLU A 29 -9.36 -9.68 -1.68
C GLU A 29 -9.08 -8.27 -1.19
N VAL A 30 -8.41 -7.43 -1.99
CA VAL A 30 -8.30 -5.97 -1.74
C VAL A 30 -9.22 -5.26 -2.72
N SER A 31 -10.51 -5.25 -2.42
CA SER A 31 -11.51 -4.48 -3.15
C SER A 31 -11.78 -3.14 -2.45
N PRO A 32 -12.39 -2.14 -3.11
CA PRO A 32 -12.84 -0.92 -2.44
C PRO A 32 -13.75 -1.22 -1.24
N GLU A 33 -14.56 -2.26 -1.31
CA GLU A 33 -15.42 -2.71 -0.21
C GLU A 33 -14.61 -3.29 0.95
N TRP A 34 -13.59 -4.11 0.68
CA TRP A 34 -12.67 -4.60 1.71
C TRP A 34 -11.96 -3.43 2.40
N TYR A 35 -11.48 -2.45 1.62
CA TYR A 35 -10.83 -1.26 2.15
C TYR A 35 -11.76 -0.47 3.08
N VAL A 36 -13.00 -0.20 2.66
CA VAL A 36 -13.98 0.52 3.48
C VAL A 36 -14.32 -0.27 4.75
N ALA A 37 -14.50 -1.60 4.66
CA ALA A 37 -14.76 -2.45 5.81
C ALA A 37 -13.60 -2.46 6.81
N TYR A 38 -12.36 -2.56 6.31
CA TYR A 38 -11.15 -2.51 7.12
C TYR A 38 -11.02 -1.16 7.84
N VAL A 39 -11.21 -0.04 7.12
CA VAL A 39 -11.14 1.31 7.70
C VAL A 39 -12.16 1.48 8.82
N GLN A 40 -13.41 1.05 8.60
CA GLN A 40 -14.47 1.12 9.62
C GLN A 40 -14.12 0.32 10.87
N GLU A 41 -13.51 -0.86 10.72
CA GLU A 41 -13.09 -1.64 11.88
C GLU A 41 -11.87 -1.02 12.58
N ALA A 42 -10.88 -0.56 11.82
CA ALA A 42 -9.70 0.11 12.36
C ALA A 42 -10.08 1.33 13.22
N GLU A 43 -11.09 2.09 12.79
CA GLU A 43 -11.64 3.21 13.57
C GLU A 43 -12.38 2.74 14.85
N ARG A 44 -13.05 1.58 14.81
CA ARG A 44 -13.77 1.01 15.96
C ARG A 44 -12.86 0.45 17.03
N ASP A 45 -11.82 -0.25 16.62
CA ASP A 45 -10.91 -0.94 17.54
C ASP A 45 -10.08 0.07 18.34
N GLY A 46 -9.69 1.18 17.69
CA GLY A 46 -9.45 2.50 18.27
C GLY A 46 -8.40 2.68 19.37
N ARG A 47 -7.99 1.65 20.14
CA ARG A 47 -7.11 1.72 21.32
C ARG A 47 -6.50 0.39 21.77
N ARG A 48 -6.78 -0.76 21.16
CA ARG A 48 -6.17 -2.04 21.56
C ARG A 48 -5.11 -2.41 20.54
N GLY A 49 -3.85 -2.25 20.92
CA GLY A 49 -2.71 -2.62 20.08
C GLY A 49 -2.89 -4.03 19.50
N LEU A 50 -2.54 -4.16 18.21
CA LEU A 50 -2.66 -5.37 17.39
C LEU A 50 -4.09 -5.90 17.29
N GLY A 51 -4.86 -5.52 16.26
CA GLY A 51 -6.26 -5.98 16.23
C GLY A 51 -6.96 -5.98 14.90
N ALA A 52 -7.31 -4.81 14.35
CA ALA A 52 -8.15 -4.75 13.16
C ALA A 52 -7.58 -5.57 12.00
N LEU A 53 -6.30 -5.39 11.65
CA LEU A 53 -5.70 -6.16 10.56
C LEU A 53 -5.54 -7.66 10.89
N ALA A 54 -5.37 -8.05 12.15
CA ALA A 54 -5.27 -9.47 12.52
C ALA A 54 -6.63 -10.19 12.42
N GLN A 55 -7.74 -9.45 12.57
CA GLN A 55 -9.09 -9.97 12.36
C GLN A 55 -9.49 -10.03 10.89
N PHE A 56 -8.87 -9.21 10.03
CA PHE A 56 -9.26 -9.03 8.62
C PHE A 56 -8.29 -9.66 7.61
N ALA A 57 -7.04 -9.90 8.01
CA ALA A 57 -6.00 -10.41 7.14
C ALA A 57 -5.12 -11.42 7.90
N SER A 58 -5.10 -12.65 7.38
CA SER A 58 -4.14 -13.67 7.76
C SER A 58 -2.71 -13.25 7.35
N THR A 59 -1.71 -13.96 7.87
CA THR A 59 -0.31 -13.75 7.47
C THR A 59 -0.11 -13.96 5.97
N ASP A 60 -0.84 -14.91 5.37
CA ASP A 60 -0.81 -15.15 3.93
C ASP A 60 -1.38 -13.97 3.14
N ASP A 61 -2.46 -13.35 3.62
CA ASP A 61 -3.04 -12.15 3.01
C ASP A 61 -2.07 -10.97 3.05
N LEU A 62 -1.35 -10.79 4.16
CA LEU A 62 -0.31 -9.77 4.25
C LEU A 62 0.86 -10.02 3.29
N HIS A 63 1.34 -11.26 3.22
CA HIS A 63 2.36 -11.63 2.26
C HIS A 63 1.90 -11.35 0.84
N LEU A 64 0.62 -11.58 0.54
CA LEU A 64 0.05 -11.30 -0.76
C LEU A 64 -0.01 -9.80 -1.06
N ILE A 65 -0.53 -8.99 -0.14
CA ILE A 65 -0.58 -7.52 -0.25
C ILE A 65 0.83 -6.98 -0.52
N ILE A 66 1.82 -7.38 0.28
CA ILE A 66 3.21 -6.94 0.12
C ILE A 66 3.76 -7.34 -1.25
N ARG A 67 3.55 -8.60 -1.67
CA ARG A 67 4.05 -9.09 -2.96
C ARG A 67 3.42 -8.36 -4.16
N VAL A 68 2.11 -8.11 -4.12
CA VAL A 68 1.41 -7.39 -5.18
C VAL A 68 1.85 -5.94 -5.22
N ALA A 69 1.87 -5.26 -4.07
CA ALA A 69 2.31 -3.87 -4.00
C ALA A 69 3.77 -3.71 -4.44
N ALA A 70 4.67 -4.61 -4.04
CA ALA A 70 6.06 -4.63 -4.49
C ALA A 70 6.15 -4.75 -6.02
N ARG A 71 5.34 -5.61 -6.64
CA ARG A 71 5.30 -5.75 -8.10
C ARG A 71 4.88 -4.45 -8.78
N ILE A 72 3.86 -3.77 -8.26
CA ILE A 72 3.37 -2.48 -8.78
C ILE A 72 4.44 -1.40 -8.62
N LEU A 73 5.05 -1.29 -7.44
CA LEU A 73 6.10 -0.31 -7.17
C LEU A 73 7.33 -0.50 -8.07
N LEU A 74 7.68 -1.76 -8.36
CA LEU A 74 8.75 -2.11 -9.29
C LEU A 74 8.35 -1.87 -10.76
N SER A 75 7.08 -2.04 -11.13
CA SER A 75 6.62 -1.82 -12.51
C SER A 75 6.48 -0.36 -12.88
N ASP A 76 5.97 0.47 -11.96
CA ASP A 76 5.60 1.85 -12.24
C ASP A 76 6.81 2.80 -12.15
N GLY A 77 7.97 2.28 -11.74
CA GLY A 77 9.20 3.05 -11.61
C GLY A 77 9.23 3.98 -10.40
N SER A 78 8.21 3.95 -9.51
CA SER A 78 8.19 4.68 -8.24
C SER A 78 9.31 4.26 -7.27
N PHE A 79 9.93 3.10 -7.50
CA PHE A 79 11.15 2.66 -6.81
C PHE A 79 12.40 2.89 -7.66
N ARG A 80 12.46 4.00 -8.42
CA ARG A 80 13.70 4.45 -9.05
C ARG A 80 14.52 5.25 -8.03
N SER A 81 15.84 5.29 -8.23
CA SER A 81 16.79 6.10 -7.45
C SER A 81 16.62 7.62 -7.66
N SER A 82 15.42 8.09 -8.02
CA SER A 82 15.11 9.51 -8.16
C SER A 82 14.52 10.02 -6.86
N LEU A 83 15.12 11.05 -6.28
CA LEU A 83 14.58 11.78 -5.13
C LEU A 83 13.38 12.67 -5.52
N VAL A 84 13.04 12.71 -6.81
CA VAL A 84 12.03 13.60 -7.38
C VAL A 84 11.03 12.77 -8.16
N GLU A 85 9.76 12.85 -7.73
CA GLU A 85 8.61 12.28 -8.42
C GLU A 85 7.74 13.41 -8.97
N ASN A 86 7.33 13.28 -10.24
CA ASN A 86 6.44 14.25 -10.88
C ASN A 86 4.98 13.86 -10.62
N VAL A 87 4.31 14.59 -9.73
CA VAL A 87 2.91 14.36 -9.40
C VAL A 87 2.06 15.50 -9.95
N SER A 88 0.99 15.18 -10.68
CA SER A 88 0.06 16.19 -11.19
C SER A 88 -0.72 16.83 -10.05
N ALA A 89 -0.94 18.14 -10.13
CA ALA A 89 -1.91 18.81 -9.27
C ALA A 89 -3.36 18.44 -9.69
N PRO A 90 -4.32 18.45 -8.75
CA PRO A 90 -4.16 18.69 -7.32
C PRO A 90 -3.57 17.48 -6.58
N ALA A 91 -2.83 17.74 -5.49
CA ALA A 91 -2.19 16.69 -4.69
C ALA A 91 -2.27 16.98 -3.18
N LYS A 92 -2.51 15.93 -2.39
CA LYS A 92 -2.39 15.90 -0.94
C LYS A 92 -1.07 15.24 -0.56
N ILE A 93 -0.29 15.92 0.27
CA ILE A 93 1.04 15.46 0.66
C ILE A 93 1.03 15.09 2.15
N PHE A 94 1.43 13.86 2.46
CA PHE A 94 1.50 13.30 3.80
C PHE A 94 2.96 13.10 4.19
N GLY A 95 3.34 13.67 5.33
CA GLY A 95 4.65 13.45 5.95
C GLY A 95 4.75 12.09 6.63
N GLY A 96 5.75 11.93 7.50
CA GLY A 96 5.96 10.69 8.26
C GLY A 96 4.77 10.34 9.14
N ILE A 97 4.26 9.13 8.97
CA ILE A 97 3.08 8.60 9.69
C ILE A 97 3.51 7.83 10.94
N ASN A 98 4.69 7.21 10.93
CA ASN A 98 5.33 6.58 12.09
C ASN A 98 4.44 5.55 12.81
N GLY A 99 3.65 4.77 12.07
CA GLY A 99 2.74 3.77 12.64
C GLY A 99 1.53 4.35 13.40
N GLN A 100 1.20 5.64 13.20
CA GLN A 100 0.06 6.31 13.83
C GLN A 100 -1.21 6.21 12.96
N LEU A 101 -1.74 4.99 12.82
CA LEU A 101 -2.89 4.71 11.95
C LEU A 101 -4.10 5.62 12.22
N LEU A 102 -4.47 5.84 13.49
CA LEU A 102 -5.67 6.61 13.83
C LEU A 102 -5.56 8.09 13.45
N ASP A 103 -4.36 8.66 13.52
CA ASP A 103 -4.11 10.03 13.09
C ASP A 103 -4.27 10.13 11.57
N LEU A 104 -3.77 9.13 10.82
CA LEU A 104 -3.97 9.05 9.37
C LEU A 104 -5.46 8.91 8.99
N LEU A 105 -6.21 8.04 9.67
CA LEU A 105 -7.65 7.89 9.43
C LEU A 105 -8.41 9.18 9.77
N SER A 106 -8.01 9.88 10.83
CA SER A 106 -8.57 11.19 11.19
C SER A 106 -8.32 12.24 10.11
N LEU A 107 -7.14 12.21 9.46
CA LEU A 107 -6.84 13.07 8.30
C LEU A 107 -7.75 12.73 7.11
N PHE A 108 -7.91 11.44 6.78
CA PHE A 108 -8.81 11.00 5.71
C PHE A 108 -10.24 11.46 5.96
N ARG A 109 -10.75 11.33 7.19
CA ARG A 109 -12.08 11.83 7.55
C ARG A 109 -12.21 13.35 7.39
N SER A 110 -11.17 14.09 7.75
CA SER A 110 -11.20 15.56 7.73
C SER A 110 -11.08 16.13 6.32
N PHE A 111 -10.31 15.46 5.46
CA PHE A 111 -9.95 15.97 4.13
C PHE A 111 -10.57 15.18 2.97
N LEU A 112 -11.56 14.32 3.24
CA LEU A 112 -12.11 13.30 2.34
C LEU A 112 -11.20 12.06 2.22
N PRO A 113 -11.78 10.85 2.35
CA PRO A 113 -11.02 9.62 2.31
C PRO A 113 -10.51 9.32 0.89
N PRO A 114 -9.48 8.45 0.74
CA PRO A 114 -8.97 8.03 -0.55
C PRO A 114 -9.77 6.84 -1.14
N ASP A 115 -11.11 6.89 -1.11
CA ASP A 115 -11.98 5.88 -1.71
C ASP A 115 -12.82 6.43 -2.87
N SER A 116 -13.34 5.55 -3.72
CA SER A 116 -14.13 5.94 -4.90
C SER A 116 -15.61 6.23 -4.62
N LEU A 117 -16.10 6.01 -3.39
CA LEU A 117 -17.52 6.13 -3.02
C LEU A 117 -17.83 7.51 -2.44
N THR A 118 -16.99 7.96 -1.52
CA THR A 118 -17.15 9.19 -0.72
C THR A 118 -15.92 10.09 -0.80
N GLY A 119 -14.84 9.59 -1.38
CA GLY A 119 -13.54 10.22 -1.39
C GLY A 119 -13.22 11.11 -2.57
N ASP A 120 -11.96 11.54 -2.62
CA ASP A 120 -11.42 12.38 -3.68
C ASP A 120 -10.32 11.77 -4.54
N ILE A 121 -10.10 10.47 -4.38
CA ILE A 121 -9.02 9.73 -5.05
C ILE A 121 -9.12 9.74 -6.59
N GLN A 122 -10.32 10.03 -7.14
CA GLN A 122 -10.53 10.13 -8.58
C GLN A 122 -10.04 11.46 -9.19
N TYR A 123 -9.87 12.50 -8.37
CA TYR A 123 -9.54 13.85 -8.83
C TYR A 123 -8.33 14.47 -8.12
N THR A 124 -7.87 13.89 -7.02
CA THR A 124 -6.70 14.34 -6.25
C THR A 124 -5.67 13.22 -6.11
N ASN A 125 -4.41 13.54 -6.37
CA ASN A 125 -3.30 12.61 -6.12
C ASN A 125 -2.89 12.62 -4.65
N TYR A 126 -2.41 11.50 -4.15
CA TYR A 126 -1.91 11.35 -2.79
C TYR A 126 -0.43 11.01 -2.83
N VAL A 127 0.36 11.79 -2.10
CA VAL A 127 1.81 11.65 -2.04
C VAL A 127 2.21 11.38 -0.60
N PHE A 128 2.76 10.21 -0.36
CA PHE A 128 3.28 9.80 0.94
C PHE A 128 4.81 9.88 0.92
N LEU A 129 5.40 10.63 1.84
CA LEU A 129 6.83 10.98 1.79
C LEU A 129 7.76 9.96 2.47
N GLY A 130 7.24 8.80 2.88
CA GLY A 130 7.99 7.79 3.65
C GLY A 130 7.78 7.92 5.17
N ASP A 131 8.55 7.16 5.95
CA ASP A 131 8.41 7.02 7.40
C ASP A 131 6.99 6.58 7.79
N TYR A 132 6.51 5.53 7.12
CA TYR A 132 5.27 4.82 7.38
C TYR A 132 5.35 4.03 8.68
N ILE A 133 6.48 3.38 8.89
CA ILE A 133 6.81 2.68 10.13
C ILE A 133 7.62 3.58 11.06
N GLY A 134 7.63 3.25 12.34
CA GLY A 134 8.43 3.95 13.32
C GLY A 134 8.01 3.62 14.74
N PRO A 135 8.13 4.57 15.69
CA PRO A 135 7.86 4.32 17.11
C PRO A 135 6.38 4.09 17.46
N GLY A 136 5.45 4.23 16.51
CA GLY A 136 4.03 3.94 16.71
C GLY A 136 3.75 2.45 16.88
N TRP A 137 2.48 2.15 17.21
CA TRP A 137 2.03 0.83 17.65
C TRP A 137 1.27 0.03 16.57
N CYS A 138 1.02 0.65 15.42
CA CYS A 138 0.19 0.10 14.34
C CYS A 138 0.96 0.13 13.02
N ASN A 139 2.24 -0.27 13.00
CA ASN A 139 3.08 -0.19 11.79
C ASN A 139 2.59 -1.14 10.68
N LEU A 140 2.20 -2.37 11.02
CA LEU A 140 1.69 -3.35 10.05
C LEU A 140 0.34 -2.91 9.48
N ASP A 141 -0.56 -2.43 10.33
CA ASP A 141 -1.85 -1.84 9.92
C ASP A 141 -1.65 -0.63 9.00
N THR A 142 -0.75 0.28 9.39
CA THR A 142 -0.41 1.46 8.58
C THR A 142 0.14 1.07 7.21
N LEU A 143 1.09 0.13 7.16
CA LEU A 143 1.64 -0.36 5.91
C LEU A 143 0.57 -1.06 5.06
N ALA A 144 -0.22 -1.95 5.64
CA ALA A 144 -1.25 -2.68 4.89
C ALA A 144 -2.27 -1.72 4.28
N LEU A 145 -2.71 -0.69 5.03
CA LEU A 145 -3.62 0.34 4.51
C LEU A 145 -3.02 1.08 3.31
N ILE A 146 -1.79 1.58 3.46
CA ILE A 146 -1.11 2.39 2.42
C ILE A 146 -0.80 1.55 1.18
N LEU A 147 -0.32 0.32 1.37
CA LEU A 147 -0.07 -0.62 0.28
C LEU A 147 -1.36 -1.02 -0.43
N SER A 148 -2.46 -1.22 0.30
CA SER A 148 -3.78 -1.48 -0.28
C SER A 148 -4.25 -0.32 -1.16
N LEU A 149 -4.07 0.92 -0.71
CA LEU A 149 -4.36 2.09 -1.54
C LEU A 149 -3.50 2.12 -2.81
N LYS A 150 -2.21 1.81 -2.72
CA LYS A 150 -1.34 1.72 -3.90
C LYS A 150 -1.79 0.62 -4.87
N ILE A 151 -2.30 -0.49 -4.37
CA ILE A 151 -2.86 -1.58 -5.20
C ILE A 151 -4.15 -1.12 -5.90
N LEU A 152 -5.06 -0.49 -5.16
CA LEU A 152 -6.36 -0.03 -5.67
C LEU A 152 -6.22 1.12 -6.67
N TYR A 153 -5.33 2.07 -6.39
CA TYR A 153 -5.20 3.32 -7.13
C TYR A 153 -3.74 3.62 -7.50
N PRO A 154 -3.08 2.75 -8.31
CA PRO A 154 -1.64 2.82 -8.56
C PRO A 154 -1.19 4.13 -9.20
N ASN A 155 -2.04 4.79 -9.98
CA ASN A 155 -1.72 6.05 -10.64
C ASN A 155 -1.94 7.28 -9.74
N ALA A 156 -2.80 7.18 -8.73
CA ALA A 156 -3.14 8.30 -7.85
C ALA A 156 -2.31 8.29 -6.55
N ILE A 157 -1.81 7.12 -6.13
CA ILE A 157 -0.98 6.96 -4.93
C ILE A 157 0.50 6.91 -5.30
N THR A 158 1.25 7.90 -4.81
CA THR A 158 2.71 7.97 -4.90
C THR A 158 3.30 7.69 -3.52
N LEU A 159 4.20 6.70 -3.44
CA LEU A 159 4.90 6.31 -2.22
C LEU A 159 6.39 6.56 -2.37
N LEU A 160 6.96 7.36 -1.48
CA LEU A 160 8.41 7.55 -1.36
C LEU A 160 8.97 6.68 -0.23
N ARG A 161 10.28 6.44 -0.25
CA ARG A 161 10.96 5.69 0.81
C ARG A 161 11.50 6.64 1.87
N GLY A 162 11.15 6.41 3.13
CA GLY A 162 11.69 7.14 4.28
C GLY A 162 12.94 6.47 4.86
N LYS A 163 13.43 7.04 5.97
CA LYS A 163 14.61 6.49 6.68
C LYS A 163 14.26 5.20 7.41
N HIS A 164 13.04 5.09 7.93
CA HIS A 164 12.62 3.91 8.69
C HIS A 164 12.45 2.70 7.75
N GLU A 165 11.90 2.89 6.55
CA GLU A 165 11.85 1.84 5.52
C GLU A 165 13.22 1.53 4.89
N ALA A 166 14.25 2.33 5.20
CA ALA A 166 15.62 2.07 4.81
C ALA A 166 16.36 1.15 5.78
N ASP A 167 15.90 1.05 7.03
CA ASP A 167 16.53 0.27 8.07
C ASP A 167 15.85 -1.10 8.24
N PRO A 168 16.46 -2.21 7.77
CA PRO A 168 15.91 -3.55 7.98
C PRO A 168 15.96 -3.99 9.46
N SER A 169 16.65 -3.23 10.32
CA SER A 169 16.80 -3.49 11.75
C SER A 169 15.90 -2.59 12.60
N ASP A 170 14.91 -1.92 12.02
CA ASP A 170 13.96 -1.11 12.79
C ASP A 170 13.25 -1.99 13.82
N ARG A 171 13.59 -1.76 15.09
CA ARG A 171 13.17 -2.63 16.20
C ARG A 171 11.68 -2.56 16.47
N HIS A 172 11.04 -1.42 16.19
CA HIS A 172 9.60 -1.26 16.43
C HIS A 172 8.83 -2.11 15.44
N PHE A 173 9.23 -2.03 14.16
CA PHE A 173 8.61 -2.82 13.11
C PHE A 173 8.88 -4.32 13.27
N LEU A 174 10.13 -4.72 13.53
CA LEU A 174 10.48 -6.13 13.71
C LEU A 174 9.71 -6.76 14.87
N ARG A 175 9.60 -6.07 16.00
CA ARG A 175 8.85 -6.56 17.15
C ARG A 175 7.38 -6.78 16.80
N GLU A 176 6.75 -5.84 16.08
CA GLU A 176 5.35 -5.98 15.66
C GLU A 176 5.16 -7.15 14.69
N CYS A 177 6.17 -7.44 13.85
CA CYS A 177 6.16 -8.60 12.96
C CYS A 177 6.32 -9.93 13.72
N GLU A 178 7.10 -9.96 14.80
CA GLU A 178 7.28 -11.16 15.65
C GLU A 178 6.05 -11.47 16.50
N GLU A 179 5.29 -10.44 16.88
CA GLU A 179 4.06 -10.57 17.67
C GLU A 179 2.86 -11.05 16.81
N ARG A 180 3.05 -11.24 15.50
CA ARG A 180 2.02 -11.60 14.52
C ARG A 180 2.28 -12.94 13.82
#